data_AF-A0A4R6RRP8-F1
#
_entry.id   AF-A0A4R6RRP8-F1
#
_cell.length_a   1.000
_cell.length_b   1.000
_cell.length_c   1.000
_cell.angle_alpha   90.00
_cell.angle_beta   90.00
_cell.angle_gamma   90.00
#
_symmetry.space_group_name_H-M   'P 1'
#
loop_
_entity.id
_entity.type
_entity.pdbx_description
1 polymer ?
#
loop_
_entity_poly.entity_id
_entity_poly.type
_entity_poly.pdbx_seq_one_letter_code
_entity_poly.pdbx_strand_id
1 'polypeptide(L)'
;MAKPKLVRDNEELPDVARAAHIGLLTLKATGCSTWKMLVESPETHARVQLTAEQQQLIDEYPYVVQYLRLAPLSTLLICTNCRRWVLASKNPGKNAKCNLMIGCAGTLLYVSSMPARLKAEDAE
;
A
#
# COMPACT_ATOMS: atom_id res chain seq x y z
N MET A 1 -19.22 17.20 -11.16
CA MET A 1 -18.56 15.95 -10.72
C MET A 1 -17.25 16.33 -10.04
N ALA A 2 -16.90 15.72 -8.91
CA ALA A 2 -15.63 16.02 -8.23
C ALA A 2 -14.45 15.50 -9.06
N LYS A 3 -13.33 16.23 -9.09
CA LYS A 3 -12.11 15.82 -9.81
C LYS A 3 -11.55 14.53 -9.17
N PRO A 4 -11.13 13.52 -9.95
CA PRO A 4 -10.53 12.31 -9.40
C PRO A 4 -9.29 12.65 -8.58
N LYS A 5 -9.08 11.91 -7.50
CA LYS A 5 -7.90 12.04 -6.65
C LYS A 5 -6.75 11.26 -7.25
N LEU A 6 -5.65 11.96 -7.54
CA LEU A 6 -4.40 11.32 -7.94
C LEU A 6 -3.79 10.59 -6.75
N VAL A 7 -3.47 9.30 -6.92
CA VAL A 7 -2.75 8.51 -5.91
C VAL A 7 -1.27 8.86 -5.97
N ARG A 8 -0.72 9.27 -4.81
CA ARG A 8 0.71 9.55 -4.64
C ARG A 8 1.29 8.52 -3.68
N ASP A 9 1.94 7.52 -4.24
CA ASP A 9 2.59 6.45 -3.51
C ASP A 9 4.05 6.80 -3.13
N ASN A 10 4.80 5.83 -2.63
CA ASN A 10 6.21 5.97 -2.26
C ASN A 10 7.04 5.03 -3.14
N GLU A 11 7.77 5.61 -4.08
CA GLU A 11 8.59 4.91 -5.07
C GLU A 11 9.84 4.26 -4.45
N GLU A 12 10.22 4.64 -3.23
CA GLU A 12 11.32 4.01 -2.48
C GLU A 12 10.94 2.63 -1.90
N LEU A 13 9.64 2.29 -1.93
CA LEU A 13 9.17 1.00 -1.47
C LEU A 13 9.48 -0.10 -2.50
N PRO A 14 9.81 -1.33 -2.04
CA PRO A 14 9.88 -2.48 -2.94
C PRO A 14 8.54 -2.69 -3.66
N ASP A 15 8.56 -3.17 -4.90
CA ASP A 15 7.39 -3.24 -5.79
C ASP A 15 6.14 -3.83 -5.14
N VAL A 16 6.26 -4.97 -4.46
CA VAL A 16 5.14 -5.62 -3.75
C VAL A 16 4.57 -4.74 -2.61
N ALA A 17 5.41 -3.96 -1.94
CA ALA A 17 5.00 -3.04 -0.89
C ALA A 17 4.44 -1.73 -1.48
N ARG A 18 4.98 -1.30 -2.61
CA ARG A 18 4.46 -0.18 -3.41
C ARG A 18 3.06 -0.51 -3.92
N ALA A 19 2.83 -1.70 -4.47
CA ALA A 19 1.51 -2.18 -4.88
C ALA A 19 0.52 -2.21 -3.70
N ALA A 20 0.93 -2.73 -2.54
CA ALA A 20 0.11 -2.67 -1.33
C ALA A 20 -0.23 -1.23 -0.91
N HIS A 21 0.75 -0.33 -0.99
CA HIS A 21 0.61 1.06 -0.62
C HIS A 21 -0.36 1.81 -1.56
N ILE A 22 -0.20 1.66 -2.88
CA ILE A 22 -1.11 2.16 -3.91
C ILE A 22 -2.52 1.62 -3.65
N GLY A 23 -2.65 0.31 -3.39
CA GLY A 23 -3.94 -0.33 -3.10
C GLY A 23 -4.64 0.32 -1.89
N LEU A 24 -3.93 0.51 -0.78
CA LEU A 24 -4.49 1.17 0.41
C LEU A 24 -4.86 2.64 0.18
N LEU A 25 -4.04 3.39 -0.57
CA LEU A 25 -4.36 4.77 -0.92
C LEU A 25 -5.60 4.86 -1.82
N THR A 26 -5.74 3.92 -2.75
CA THR A 26 -6.90 3.81 -3.63
C THR A 26 -8.17 3.54 -2.83
N LEU A 27 -8.16 2.52 -1.96
CA LEU A 27 -9.27 2.23 -1.05
C LEU A 27 -9.66 3.46 -0.21
N LYS A 28 -8.65 4.20 0.29
CA LYS A 28 -8.88 5.38 1.11
C LYS A 28 -9.45 6.55 0.30
N ALA A 29 -9.05 6.69 -0.96
CA ALA A 29 -9.55 7.72 -1.86
C ALA A 29 -11.00 7.45 -2.29
N THR A 30 -11.36 6.19 -2.50
CA THR A 30 -12.71 5.82 -2.95
C THR A 30 -13.71 5.63 -1.81
N GLY A 31 -13.21 5.38 -0.60
CA GLY A 31 -14.01 5.03 0.58
C GLY A 31 -14.38 3.55 0.65
N CYS A 32 -13.80 2.71 -0.22
CA CYS A 32 -14.04 1.28 -0.22
C CYS A 32 -13.24 0.59 0.90
N SER A 33 -13.87 -0.30 1.66
CA SER A 33 -13.19 -1.00 2.75
C SER A 33 -12.28 -2.14 2.29
N THR A 34 -12.50 -2.67 1.08
CA THR A 34 -11.76 -3.80 0.49
C THR A 34 -11.60 -3.62 -1.01
N TRP A 35 -10.61 -4.30 -1.60
CA TRP A 35 -10.38 -4.28 -3.05
C TRP A 35 -11.55 -4.85 -3.84
N LYS A 36 -12.18 -5.92 -3.34
CA LYS A 36 -13.37 -6.51 -3.95
C LYS A 36 -14.50 -5.49 -4.10
N MET A 37 -14.79 -4.73 -3.04
CA MET A 37 -15.80 -3.67 -3.07
C MET A 37 -15.48 -2.57 -4.09
N LEU A 38 -14.19 -2.23 -4.25
CA LEU A 38 -13.77 -1.28 -5.28
C LEU A 38 -14.07 -1.82 -6.69
N VAL A 39 -13.70 -3.07 -6.97
CA VAL A 39 -13.91 -3.71 -8.29
C VAL A 39 -15.41 -3.84 -8.61
N GLU A 40 -16.24 -4.14 -7.62
CA GLU A 40 -17.69 -4.31 -7.78
C GLU A 40 -18.48 -2.99 -7.92
N SER A 41 -17.85 -1.83 -7.71
CA SER A 41 -18.49 -0.50 -7.79
C SER A 41 -17.82 0.40 -8.84
N PRO A 42 -18.12 0.25 -10.14
CA PRO A 42 -17.50 1.01 -11.23
C PRO A 42 -17.58 2.53 -11.05
N GLU A 43 -18.65 3.04 -10.43
CA GLU A 43 -18.84 4.45 -10.10
C GLU A 43 -17.75 5.01 -9.16
N THR A 44 -17.08 4.14 -8.40
CA THR A 44 -15.98 4.53 -7.51
C THR A 44 -14.66 4.67 -8.25
N HIS A 45 -14.48 4.04 -9.41
CA HIS A 45 -13.26 4.12 -10.22
C HIS A 45 -13.04 5.55 -10.71
N ALA A 46 -14.13 6.27 -11.04
CA ALA A 46 -14.07 7.67 -11.44
C ALA A 46 -13.56 8.63 -10.34
N ARG A 47 -13.45 8.17 -9.10
CA ARG A 47 -12.97 8.98 -7.96
C ARG A 47 -11.45 8.95 -7.80
N VAL A 48 -10.76 8.05 -8.47
CA VAL A 48 -9.32 7.82 -8.33
C VAL A 48 -8.65 7.80 -9.69
N GLN A 49 -7.44 8.33 -9.76
CA GLN A 49 -6.61 8.26 -10.96
C GLN A 49 -5.27 7.63 -10.60
N LEU A 50 -4.93 6.57 -11.34
CA LEU A 50 -3.65 5.89 -11.27
C LEU A 50 -2.83 6.23 -12.51
N THR A 51 -1.51 6.28 -12.37
CA THR A 51 -0.59 6.29 -13.52
C THR A 51 -0.55 4.90 -14.17
N ALA A 52 -0.05 4.80 -15.40
CA ALA A 52 0.09 3.52 -16.08
C ALA A 52 1.00 2.55 -15.31
N GLU A 53 2.08 3.07 -14.71
CA GLU A 53 3.01 2.29 -13.88
C GLU A 53 2.36 1.79 -12.58
N GLN A 54 1.57 2.65 -11.91
CA GLN A 54 0.83 2.25 -10.72
C GLN A 54 -0.19 1.15 -11.04
N GLN A 55 -0.89 1.27 -12.17
CA GLN A 55 -1.82 0.25 -12.63
C GLN A 55 -1.09 -1.06 -12.94
N GLN A 56 0.03 -1.01 -13.65
CA GLN A 56 0.85 -2.18 -13.95
C GLN A 56 1.30 -2.89 -12.67
N LEU A 57 1.76 -2.16 -11.65
CA LEU A 57 2.14 -2.76 -10.36
C LEU A 57 0.97 -3.47 -9.67
N ILE A 58 -0.23 -2.90 -9.72
CA ILE A 58 -1.42 -3.58 -9.16
C ILE A 58 -1.70 -4.87 -9.92
N ASP A 59 -1.60 -4.83 -11.25
CA ASP A 59 -1.88 -5.94 -12.14
C ASP A 59 -0.83 -7.07 -12.01
N GLU A 60 0.42 -6.73 -11.67
CA GLU A 60 1.50 -7.70 -11.38
C GLU A 60 1.36 -8.34 -10.00
N TYR A 61 0.74 -7.65 -9.03
CA TYR A 61 0.60 -8.11 -7.64
C TYR A 61 -0.87 -8.24 -7.17
N PRO A 62 -1.75 -8.96 -7.91
CA PRO A 62 -3.17 -9.04 -7.58
C PRO A 62 -3.41 -9.76 -6.25
N TYR A 63 -2.52 -10.71 -5.91
CA TYR A 63 -2.57 -11.48 -4.68
C TYR A 63 -2.30 -10.64 -3.43
N VAL A 64 -1.72 -9.45 -3.56
CA VAL A 64 -1.51 -8.52 -2.44
C VAL A 64 -2.77 -7.69 -2.21
N VAL A 65 -3.25 -7.03 -3.26
CA VAL A 65 -4.33 -6.05 -3.15
C VAL A 65 -5.63 -6.66 -2.66
N GLN A 66 -5.91 -7.92 -3.02
CA GLN A 66 -7.11 -8.64 -2.57
C GLN A 66 -7.23 -8.83 -1.05
N TYR A 67 -6.11 -8.78 -0.31
CA TYR A 67 -6.12 -8.97 1.16
C TYR A 67 -6.08 -7.65 1.94
N LEU A 68 -5.98 -6.52 1.25
CA LEU A 68 -5.95 -5.20 1.88
C LEU A 68 -7.33 -4.80 2.40
N ARG A 69 -7.37 -4.19 3.58
CA ARG A 69 -8.60 -3.67 4.20
C ARG A 69 -8.34 -2.36 4.92
N LEU A 70 -9.30 -1.44 4.91
CA LEU A 70 -9.25 -0.20 5.72
C LEU A 70 -9.86 -0.35 7.12
N ALA A 71 -10.87 -1.21 7.28
CA ALA A 71 -11.57 -1.41 8.54
C ALA A 71 -12.06 -2.87 8.69
N PRO A 72 -11.55 -3.63 9.69
CA PRO A 72 -10.32 -3.35 10.43
C PRO A 72 -9.12 -3.28 9.46
N LEU A 73 -8.14 -2.43 9.76
CA LEU A 73 -6.96 -2.25 8.90
C LEU A 73 -6.21 -3.58 8.76
N SER A 74 -6.03 -4.04 7.52
CA SER A 74 -5.22 -5.20 7.16
C SER A 74 -4.30 -4.80 6.02
N THR A 75 -3.01 -4.97 6.22
CA THR A 75 -1.95 -4.52 5.30
C THR A 75 -0.78 -5.51 5.32
N LEU A 76 0.31 -5.17 4.64
CA LEU A 76 1.54 -5.95 4.59
C LEU A 76 2.58 -5.48 5.62
N LEU A 77 3.31 -6.46 6.16
CA LEU A 77 4.68 -6.30 6.62
C LEU A 77 5.62 -6.94 5.62
N ILE A 78 6.66 -6.22 5.19
CA ILE A 78 7.68 -6.74 4.28
C ILE A 78 9.07 -6.62 4.89
N CYS A 79 9.90 -7.65 4.75
CA CYS A 79 11.29 -7.55 5.14
C CYS A 79 12.11 -6.77 4.11
N THR A 80 12.90 -5.80 4.58
CA THR A 80 13.82 -5.02 3.74
C THR A 80 14.97 -5.85 3.15
N ASN A 81 15.29 -7.00 3.75
CA ASN A 81 16.38 -7.87 3.32
C ASN A 81 15.87 -9.09 2.51
N CYS A 82 15.16 -10.03 3.15
CA CYS A 82 14.71 -11.25 2.48
C CYS A 82 13.48 -11.08 1.58
N ARG A 83 12.90 -9.87 1.50
CA ARG A 83 11.73 -9.49 0.70
C ARG A 83 10.45 -10.32 0.93
N ARG A 84 10.46 -11.25 1.89
CA ARG A 84 9.26 -11.97 2.33
C ARG A 84 8.31 -11.01 3.03
N TRP A 85 7.02 -11.29 2.90
CA TRP A 85 5.96 -10.47 3.47
C TRP A 85 4.89 -11.33 4.14
N VAL A 86 4.14 -10.72 5.05
CA VAL A 86 2.99 -11.31 5.74
C VAL A 86 1.91 -10.27 5.92
N LEU A 87 0.68 -10.72 6.15
CA LEU A 87 -0.42 -9.85 6.55
C LEU A 87 -0.25 -9.38 7.99
N ALA A 88 -0.59 -8.12 8.24
CA ALA A 88 -0.52 -7.50 9.53
C ALA A 88 -1.72 -6.58 9.75
N SER A 89 -2.32 -6.71 10.94
CA SER A 89 -3.39 -5.84 11.42
C SER A 89 -2.88 -4.75 12.37
N LYS A 90 -1.61 -4.82 12.80
CA LYS A 90 -0.98 -3.89 13.72
C LYS A 90 0.42 -3.51 13.25
N ASN A 91 0.80 -2.26 13.49
CA ASN A 91 2.16 -1.79 13.27
C ASN A 91 3.09 -2.40 14.34
N PRO A 92 4.13 -3.16 13.96
CA PRO A 92 5.03 -3.80 14.91
C PRO A 92 6.09 -2.83 15.50
N GLY A 93 6.07 -1.55 15.10
CA GLY A 93 7.00 -0.52 15.57
C GLY A 93 8.19 -0.28 14.62
N LYS A 94 8.95 0.79 14.87
CA LYS A 94 9.97 1.32 13.95
C LYS A 94 11.20 0.42 13.70
N ASN A 95 11.38 -0.65 14.48
CA ASN A 95 12.57 -1.53 14.40
C ASN A 95 12.21 -3.02 14.52
N ALA A 96 11.05 -3.41 14.01
CA ALA A 96 10.62 -4.80 14.06
C ALA A 96 11.59 -5.69 13.27
N LYS A 97 12.30 -6.61 13.94
CA LYS A 97 13.23 -7.53 13.28
C LYS A 97 12.48 -8.55 12.44
N CYS A 98 13.07 -8.96 11.32
CA CYS A 98 12.51 -10.01 10.48
C CYS A 98 12.57 -11.36 11.21
N ASN A 99 11.41 -11.98 11.36
CA ASN A 99 11.24 -13.35 11.86
C ASN A 99 10.59 -14.28 10.81
N LEU A 100 10.44 -13.82 9.57
CA LEU A 100 9.82 -14.59 8.46
C LEU A 100 10.75 -15.64 7.85
N MET A 101 12.04 -15.54 8.15
CA MET A 101 13.07 -16.45 7.69
C MET A 101 14.15 -16.55 8.76
N ILE A 102 14.54 -17.79 9.09
CA ILE A 102 15.59 -18.08 10.06
C ILE A 102 16.89 -17.40 9.60
N GLY A 103 17.54 -16.68 10.51
CA GLY A 103 18.81 -15.99 10.24
C GLY A 103 18.72 -14.68 9.46
N CYS A 104 17.52 -14.20 9.11
CA CYS A 104 17.39 -12.92 8.41
C CYS A 104 17.69 -11.73 9.35
N ALA A 105 18.68 -10.92 8.98
CA ALA A 105 19.05 -9.70 9.72
C ALA A 105 18.25 -8.45 9.31
N GLY A 106 17.23 -8.59 8.45
CA GLY A 106 16.44 -7.46 7.95
C GLY A 106 15.42 -6.91 8.95
N THR A 107 14.82 -5.78 8.60
CA THR A 107 13.75 -5.13 9.38
C THR A 107 12.43 -5.25 8.61
N LEU A 108 11.33 -5.36 9.34
CA LEU A 108 9.97 -5.38 8.77
C LEU A 108 9.47 -3.95 8.59
N LEU A 109 9.15 -3.60 7.36
CA LEU A 109 8.49 -2.36 6.97
C LEU A 109 6.97 -2.58 6.98
N TYR A 110 6.26 -1.73 7.70
CA TYR A 110 4.80 -1.70 7.75
C TYR A 110 4.25 -0.80 6.66
N VAL A 111 3.51 -1.39 5.72
CA VAL A 111 2.87 -0.64 4.64
C VAL A 111 1.64 0.06 5.21
N SER A 112 1.55 1.38 5.03
CA SER A 112 0.44 2.18 5.57
C SER A 112 -0.34 2.89 4.47
N SER A 113 -1.53 3.40 4.80
CA SER A 113 -2.34 4.26 3.90
C SER A 113 -2.01 5.76 4.06
N MET A 114 -0.88 6.09 4.68
CA MET A 114 -0.38 7.47 4.74
C MET A 114 0.43 7.74 3.48
N PRO A 115 0.07 8.77 2.69
CA PRO A 115 0.86 9.13 1.51
C PRO A 115 2.31 9.43 1.94
N ALA A 116 3.26 9.24 1.02
CA ALA A 116 4.63 9.70 1.23
C ALA A 116 4.59 11.17 1.68
N ARG A 117 5.07 11.45 2.89
CA ARG A 117 5.34 12.84 3.26
C ARG A 117 6.52 13.24 2.40
N LEU A 118 6.26 13.94 1.29
CA LEU A 118 7.27 14.80 0.69
C LEU A 118 7.78 15.65 1.84
N LYS A 119 9.05 15.46 2.24
CA LYS A 119 9.72 16.52 2.98
C LYS A 119 9.68 17.72 2.04
N ALA A 120 8.86 18.72 2.37
CA ALA A 120 9.12 20.06 1.90
C ALA A 120 10.38 20.52 2.65
N GLU A 121 11.55 20.11 2.15
CA GLU A 121 12.72 20.96 2.25
C GLU A 121 12.45 22.09 1.23
N ASP A 122 12.67 23.34 1.67
CA ASP A 122 12.49 24.61 0.95
C ASP A 122 11.08 25.25 0.89
N ALA A 123 10.67 25.87 2.00
CA ALA A 123 9.93 27.13 2.00
C ALA A 123 9.98 27.81 3.39
N GLU A 124 11.15 28.36 3.73
CA GLU A 124 11.39 29.70 4.34
C GLU A 124 12.84 29.83 4.83
#